data_AF-A0A9D3Z179-F1
#
_entry.id   AF-A0A9D3Z179-F1
#
_cell.length_a   1.000
_cell.length_b   1.000
_cell.length_c   1.000
_cell.angle_alpha   90.00
_cell.angle_beta   90.00
_cell.angle_gamma   90.00
#
_symmetry.space_group_name_H-M   'P 1'
#
loop_
_entity.id
_entity.type
_entity.pdbx_description
1 polymer ?
#
loop_
_entity_poly.entity_id
_entity_poly.type
_entity_poly.pdbx_seq_one_letter_code
_entity_poly.pdbx_strand_id
1 'polypeptide(L)'
;MFFRKPNMGGPFRAHRCAICPYMMKADYFTDPSGSKYSVRNNVDCKSSNVVYAVNCRHCRRFVYVGETGGTLYQRHLLNLSRICTQHSYQIAEHFYTDGHSMGDFQK
;
A
#
# COMPACT_ATOMS: atom_id res chain seq x y z
N MET A 1 1.29 6.43 -1.52
CA MET A 1 0.50 6.42 -2.77
C MET A 1 1.29 5.71 -3.85
N PHE A 2 0.66 4.89 -4.69
CA PHE A 2 1.33 4.13 -5.75
C PHE A 2 0.71 4.42 -7.13
N PHE A 3 1.43 4.04 -8.18
CA PHE A 3 1.30 4.57 -9.54
C PHE A 3 1.38 3.40 -10.52
N ARG A 4 0.26 3.08 -11.17
CA ARG A 4 0.19 2.00 -12.17
C ARG A 4 -0.14 2.62 -13.53
N LYS A 5 0.78 2.53 -14.50
CA LYS A 5 0.39 2.40 -15.90
C LYS A 5 0.01 0.93 -16.19
N PRO A 6 -1.03 0.67 -17.00
CA PRO A 6 -1.38 -0.68 -17.38
C PRO A 6 -0.29 -1.26 -18.30
N ASN A 7 0.41 -2.30 -17.86
CA ASN A 7 1.28 -3.06 -18.75
C ASN A 7 0.41 -3.85 -19.75
N MET A 8 0.63 -3.58 -21.04
CA MET A 8 0.17 -4.41 -22.15
C MET A 8 0.97 -5.72 -22.13
N GLY A 9 0.36 -6.83 -21.74
CA GLY A 9 1.07 -8.11 -21.69
C GLY A 9 0.23 -9.30 -21.24
N GLY A 10 -0.51 -9.88 -22.20
CA GLY A 10 -0.85 -11.32 -22.25
C GLY A 10 -2.02 -11.84 -21.39
N PRO A 11 -2.83 -12.80 -21.91
CA PRO A 11 -3.97 -13.35 -21.20
C PRO A 11 -3.51 -14.47 -20.26
N PHE A 12 -2.95 -14.11 -19.11
CA PHE A 12 -2.76 -15.07 -18.02
C PHE A 12 -3.93 -14.91 -17.04
N ARG A 13 -4.71 -15.98 -16.85
CA ARG A 13 -5.69 -16.13 -15.76
C ARG A 13 -4.97 -16.20 -14.41
N ALA A 14 -4.24 -15.15 -14.07
CA ALA A 14 -3.43 -15.07 -12.86
C ALA A 14 -4.35 -14.88 -11.65
N HIS A 15 -4.14 -15.68 -10.61
CA HIS A 15 -4.64 -15.42 -9.26
C HIS A 15 -4.58 -13.92 -8.97
N ARG A 16 -5.70 -13.33 -8.54
CA ARG A 16 -5.75 -11.90 -8.18
C ARG A 16 -4.69 -11.67 -7.11
N CYS A 17 -3.62 -10.96 -7.44
CA CYS A 17 -2.55 -10.65 -6.50
C CYS A 17 -3.16 -10.09 -5.20
N ALA A 18 -2.77 -10.62 -4.05
CA ALA A 18 -3.38 -10.27 -2.77
C ALA A 18 -3.24 -8.78 -2.42
N ILE A 19 -2.16 -8.14 -2.86
CA ILE A 19 -1.86 -6.74 -2.50
C ILE A 19 -2.26 -5.71 -3.55
N CYS A 20 -2.35 -6.09 -4.84
CA CYS A 20 -2.69 -5.14 -5.91
C CYS A 20 -4.05 -4.44 -5.72
N PRO A 21 -5.10 -5.08 -5.16
CA PRO A 21 -6.33 -4.40 -4.82
C PRO A 21 -6.15 -3.26 -3.82
N TYR A 22 -5.10 -3.32 -2.99
CA TYR A 22 -4.79 -2.31 -1.98
C TYR A 22 -3.78 -1.25 -2.45
N MET A 23 -3.34 -1.33 -3.71
CA MET A 23 -2.44 -0.33 -4.27
C MET A 23 -3.26 0.75 -4.96
N MET A 24 -3.13 1.98 -4.47
CA MET A 24 -3.60 3.14 -5.20
C MET A 24 -2.94 3.19 -6.58
N LYS A 25 -3.67 3.65 -7.59
CA LYS A 25 -3.10 4.10 -8.86
C LYS A 25 -3.34 5.60 -8.95
N ALA A 26 -2.28 6.37 -8.99
CA ALA A 26 -2.35 7.78 -9.32
C ALA A 26 -1.28 8.11 -10.37
N ASP A 27 -1.13 9.40 -10.73
CA ASP A 27 0.06 10.00 -11.42
C ASP A 27 0.77 11.07 -10.54
N TYR A 28 0.06 11.56 -9.53
CA TYR A 28 0.56 12.41 -8.46
C TYR A 28 0.06 12.00 -7.06
N PHE A 29 0.73 12.46 -6.01
CA PHE A 29 0.20 12.51 -4.64
C PHE A 29 0.26 13.92 -4.06
N THR A 30 -0.58 14.20 -3.08
CA THR A 30 -0.59 15.49 -2.37
C THR A 30 -0.16 15.26 -0.94
N ASP A 31 0.72 16.11 -0.42
CA ASP A 31 1.09 16.10 1.00
C ASP A 31 0.06 16.88 1.85
N PRO A 32 0.20 16.90 3.19
CA PRO A 32 -0.69 17.69 4.05
C PRO A 32 -0.62 19.21 3.81
N SER A 33 0.46 19.74 3.22
CA SER A 33 0.60 21.17 2.90
C SER A 33 -0.18 21.57 1.64
N GLY A 34 -0.69 20.60 0.87
CA GLY A 34 -1.36 20.81 -0.40
C GLY A 34 -0.42 20.78 -1.62
N SER A 35 0.87 20.54 -1.39
CA SER A 35 1.87 20.40 -2.45
C SER A 35 1.68 19.09 -3.20
N LYS A 36 1.70 19.18 -4.53
CA LYS A 36 1.45 18.05 -5.44
C LYS A 36 2.78 17.52 -5.99
N TYR A 37 3.03 16.22 -5.80
CA TYR A 37 4.23 15.53 -6.23
C TYR A 37 3.90 14.53 -7.33
N SER A 38 4.52 14.69 -8.51
CA SER A 38 4.42 13.71 -9.60
C SER A 38 5.22 12.47 -9.26
N VAL A 39 4.68 11.28 -9.53
CA VAL A 39 5.49 10.07 -9.45
C VAL A 39 6.11 9.76 -10.79
N ARG A 40 7.44 9.75 -10.75
CA ARG A 40 8.29 9.69 -11.94
C ARG A 40 8.47 8.27 -12.47
N ASN A 41 8.39 7.27 -11.60
CA ASN A 41 8.69 5.88 -11.93
C ASN A 41 7.44 5.00 -11.84
N ASN A 42 7.38 3.96 -12.67
CA ASN A 42 6.37 2.92 -12.52
C ASN A 42 6.69 2.09 -11.29
N VAL A 43 5.78 2.07 -10.31
CA VAL A 43 5.92 1.29 -9.08
C VAL A 43 4.73 0.34 -8.97
N ASP A 44 5.02 -0.96 -8.92
CA ASP A 44 4.00 -2.01 -8.80
C ASP A 44 4.34 -2.99 -7.67
N CYS A 45 3.53 -4.03 -7.49
CA CYS A 45 3.72 -5.01 -6.43
C CYS A 45 5.08 -5.74 -6.50
N LYS A 46 5.78 -5.72 -7.63
CA LYS A 46 7.07 -6.38 -7.84
C LYS A 46 8.25 -5.42 -7.62
N SER A 47 8.01 -4.12 -7.48
CA SER A 47 9.07 -3.15 -7.21
C SER A 47 9.76 -3.45 -5.87
N SER A 48 11.09 -3.32 -5.87
CA SER A 48 11.96 -3.50 -4.70
C SER A 48 12.82 -2.26 -4.46
N ASN A 49 13.42 -2.17 -3.26
CA ASN A 49 14.23 -1.01 -2.84
C ASN A 49 13.42 0.29 -2.89
N VAL A 50 12.23 0.28 -2.30
CA VAL A 50 11.31 1.43 -2.31
C VAL A 50 10.93 1.87 -0.90
N VAL A 51 10.77 3.18 -0.75
CA VAL A 51 10.05 3.79 0.37
C VAL A 51 8.59 3.96 -0.04
N TYR A 52 7.67 3.63 0.86
CA TYR A 52 6.23 3.68 0.61
C TYR A 52 5.46 4.26 1.78
N ALA A 53 4.23 4.70 1.48
CA ALA A 53 3.28 5.19 2.47
C ALA A 53 1.91 4.51 2.31
N VAL A 54 1.35 4.06 3.43
CA VAL A 54 0.00 3.49 3.58
C VAL A 54 -0.86 4.50 4.33
N ASN A 55 -1.99 4.89 3.76
CA ASN A 55 -2.96 5.73 4.45
C ASN A 55 -4.16 4.90 4.88
N CYS A 56 -4.73 5.21 6.05
CA CYS A 56 -6.01 4.65 6.44
C CYS A 56 -7.15 5.39 5.72
N ARG A 57 -8.00 4.66 4.99
CA ARG A 57 -9.13 5.26 4.26
C ARG A 57 -10.21 5.79 5.20
N HIS A 58 -10.39 5.16 6.36
CA HIS A 58 -11.43 5.49 7.32
C HIS A 58 -11.17 6.83 8.00
N CYS A 59 -10.05 6.95 8.72
CA CYS A 59 -9.75 8.14 9.50
C CYS A 59 -9.04 9.25 8.70
N ARG A 60 -8.40 8.91 7.57
CA ARG A 60 -7.59 9.81 6.71
C ARG A 60 -6.50 10.62 7.43
N ARG A 61 -6.25 10.34 8.71
CA ARG A 61 -5.25 11.00 9.56
C ARG A 61 -4.02 10.12 9.76
N PHE A 62 -4.18 8.81 9.69
CA PHE A 62 -3.09 7.87 9.85
C PHE A 62 -2.34 7.65 8.53
N VAL A 63 -1.03 7.88 8.57
CA VAL A 63 -0.09 7.59 7.49
C VAL A 63 1.07 6.79 8.06
N TYR A 64 1.21 5.54 7.62
CA TYR A 64 2.36 4.70 7.92
C TYR A 64 3.37 4.81 6.78
N VAL A 65 4.60 5.23 7.08
CA VAL A 65 5.72 5.25 6.12
C VAL A 65 6.65 4.08 6.43
N GLY A 66 7.03 3.33 5.41
CA GLY A 66 7.98 2.22 5.55
C GLY A 66 8.87 2.07 4.34
N GLU A 67 9.91 1.26 4.50
CA GLU A 67 10.83 0.91 3.44
C GLU A 67 10.94 -0.60 3.29
N THR A 68 11.42 -1.05 2.12
CA THR A 68 11.75 -2.45 1.90
C THR A 68 12.87 -2.60 0.86
N GLY A 69 13.84 -3.46 1.17
CA GLY A 69 14.81 -3.97 0.19
C GLY A 69 14.26 -5.13 -0.65
N GLY A 70 13.23 -5.84 -0.13
CA GLY A 70 12.49 -6.86 -0.87
C GLY A 70 11.41 -6.26 -1.76
N THR A 71 10.50 -7.08 -2.28
CA THR A 71 9.38 -6.59 -3.09
C THR A 71 8.28 -5.96 -2.23
N LEU A 72 7.56 -4.99 -2.80
CA LEU A 72 6.34 -4.46 -2.19
C LEU A 72 5.33 -5.56 -1.87
N TYR A 73 5.19 -6.57 -2.72
CA TYR A 73 4.35 -7.74 -2.49
C TYR A 73 4.68 -8.41 -1.15
N GLN A 74 5.95 -8.77 -0.93
CA GLN A 74 6.39 -9.44 0.30
C GLN A 74 6.16 -8.54 1.51
N ARG A 75 6.53 -7.26 1.42
CA ARG A 75 6.39 -6.33 2.55
C ARG A 75 4.94 -6.07 2.92
N HIS A 76 4.07 -5.86 1.95
CA HIS A 76 2.65 -5.66 2.21
C HIS A 76 1.97 -6.93 2.69
N LEU A 77 2.32 -8.11 2.15
CA LEU A 77 1.78 -9.38 2.64
C LEU A 77 2.15 -9.60 4.12
N LEU A 78 3.39 -9.28 4.51
CA LEU A 78 3.82 -9.30 5.91
C LEU A 78 3.02 -8.32 6.77
N ASN A 79 2.80 -7.10 6.30
CA ASN A 79 1.99 -6.10 7.02
C ASN A 79 0.53 -6.59 7.19
N LEU A 80 -0.06 -7.16 6.14
CA LEU A 80 -1.41 -7.77 6.21
C LEU A 80 -1.45 -8.92 7.21
N SER A 81 -0.44 -9.79 7.20
CA SER A 81 -0.32 -10.87 8.20
C SER A 81 -0.25 -10.31 9.61
N ARG A 82 0.55 -9.26 9.85
CA ARG A 82 0.66 -8.62 11.17
C ARG A 82 -0.67 -8.05 11.66
N ILE A 83 -1.44 -7.44 10.76
CA ILE A 83 -2.79 -6.94 11.06
C ILE A 83 -3.70 -8.11 11.44
N CYS A 84 -3.71 -9.20 10.64
CA CYS A 84 -4.50 -10.39 10.93
C CYS A 84 -4.13 -11.06 12.26
N THR A 85 -2.85 -11.11 12.59
CA THR A 85 -2.35 -11.75 13.82
C THR A 85 -2.25 -10.79 15.00
N GLN A 86 -2.78 -9.56 14.88
CA GLN A 86 -2.82 -8.56 15.95
C GLN A 86 -1.44 -8.31 16.59
N HIS A 87 -0.41 -8.28 15.75
CA HIS A 87 0.96 -8.06 16.21
C HIS A 87 1.08 -6.63 16.79
N SER A 88 1.92 -6.42 17.81
CA SER A 88 2.20 -5.11 18.45
C SER A 88 3.00 -4.13 17.58
N TYR A 89 2.83 -4.19 16.25
CA TYR A 89 3.45 -3.26 15.33
C TYR A 89 2.49 -2.11 15.08
N GLN A 90 2.99 -0.87 14.99
CA GLN A 90 2.16 0.34 14.86
C GLN A 90 1.10 0.25 13.75
N ILE A 91 1.44 -0.38 12.62
CA ILE A 91 0.50 -0.59 11.52
C ILE A 91 -0.63 -1.55 11.90
N ALA A 92 -0.33 -2.62 12.64
CA ALA A 92 -1.26 -3.67 13.01
C ALA A 92 -2.18 -3.22 14.14
N GLU A 93 -1.64 -2.50 15.12
CA GLU A 93 -2.42 -1.85 16.17
C GLU A 93 -3.49 -0.96 15.54
N HIS A 94 -3.13 -0.02 14.67
CA HIS A 94 -4.10 0.90 14.06
C HIS A 94 -5.25 0.23 13.31
N PHE A 95 -5.00 -0.85 12.56
CA PHE A 95 -6.01 -1.49 11.71
C PHE A 95 -6.81 -2.60 12.42
N TYR A 96 -6.43 -2.98 13.64
CA TYR A 96 -7.21 -3.90 14.47
C TYR A 96 -7.87 -3.21 15.67
N THR A 97 -7.32 -2.09 16.14
CA THR A 97 -7.93 -1.25 17.18
C THR A 97 -8.75 -0.12 16.54
N ASP A 98 -9.62 0.52 17.33
CA ASP A 98 -10.41 1.70 16.93
C ASP A 98 -11.51 1.48 15.87
N GLY A 99 -12.02 0.25 15.71
CA GLY A 99 -13.13 -0.03 14.79
C GLY A 99 -12.75 0.01 13.30
N HIS A 100 -11.44 0.03 13.02
CA HIS A 100 -10.88 -0.14 11.68
C HIS A 100 -10.76 -1.62 11.33
N SER A 101 -10.60 -1.89 10.03
CA SER A 101 -10.44 -3.24 9.50
C SER A 101 -9.34 -3.30 8.44
N MET A 102 -8.97 -4.51 8.05
CA MET A 102 -8.13 -4.73 6.86
C MET A 102 -8.74 -4.11 5.59
N GLY A 103 -10.05 -3.91 5.52
CA GLY A 103 -10.69 -3.21 4.41
C GLY A 103 -10.33 -1.73 4.31
N ASP A 104 -9.86 -1.13 5.41
CA ASP A 104 -9.41 0.26 5.50
C ASP A 104 -7.92 0.43 5.18
N PHE A 105 -7.19 -0.69 5.11
CA PHE A 105 -5.85 -0.78 4.55
C PHE A 105 -5.95 -0.50 3.05
N GLN A 106 -5.44 0.65 2.62
CA GLN A 106 -5.99 1.42 1.49
C GLN A 106 -6.32 0.66 0.21
N LYS A 107 -7.38 1.09 -0.49
CA LYS A 107 -7.77 0.78 -1.88
C LYS A 107 -7.71 2.07 -2.71
#